data_AF-A0A7X9PJ55-F1
#
_entry.id   AF-A0A7X9PJ55-F1
#
_cell.length_a   1.000
_cell.length_b   1.000
_cell.length_c   1.000
_cell.angle_alpha   90.00
_cell.angle_beta   90.00
_cell.angle_gamma   90.00
#
_symmetry.space_group_name_H-M   'P 1'
#
loop_
_entity.id
_entity.type
_entity.pdbx_description
1 polymer ?
#
loop_
_entity_poly.entity_id
_entity_poly.type
_entity_poly.pdbx_seq_one_letter_code
_entity_poly.pdbx_strand_id
1 'polypeptide(L)'
;AGIIISILQKPEKIYLNNTNLSYLLAEETPNQGNLRETFFLNQVKSIYKVKIPKSGDFVLDENFIFEIGGKKKTSAQIINEKNAFVISDNILIGAYNKIPLWLFGFLY
;
A
#
# COMPACT_ATOMS: atom_id res chain seq x y z
N ALA A 1 20.00 31.83 4.87
CA ALA A 1 20.01 30.44 4.37
C ALA A 1 18.68 29.79 4.74
N GLY A 2 17.72 29.79 3.80
CA GLY A 2 16.35 29.35 4.06
C GLY A 2 16.22 27.84 3.90
N ILE A 3 16.16 27.11 5.02
CA ILE A 3 15.83 25.68 5.05
C ILE A 3 14.31 25.54 5.06
N ILE A 4 13.66 25.95 3.98
CA ILE A 4 12.29 25.59 3.65
C ILE A 4 12.25 25.68 2.13
N ILE A 5 12.12 24.56 1.41
CA ILE A 5 11.58 24.39 0.02
C ILE A 5 11.97 22.96 -0.42
N SER A 6 11.38 21.95 0.22
CA SER A 6 11.37 20.58 -0.33
C SER A 6 10.11 19.84 0.08
N ILE A 7 9.51 20.21 1.22
CA ILE A 7 8.24 19.68 1.72
C ILE A 7 7.05 20.08 0.80
N LEU A 8 7.24 21.07 -0.10
CA LEU A 8 6.27 21.51 -1.11
C LEU A 8 6.54 20.94 -2.51
N GLN A 9 7.35 19.89 -2.64
CA GLN A 9 7.41 19.15 -3.89
C GLN A 9 6.13 18.31 -4.05
N LYS A 10 5.63 18.24 -5.29
CA LYS A 10 4.43 17.49 -5.67
C LYS A 10 4.45 16.12 -4.99
N PRO A 11 3.40 15.74 -4.25
CA PRO A 11 3.38 14.44 -3.58
C PRO A 11 3.55 13.33 -4.62
N GLU A 12 4.40 12.36 -4.27
CA GLU A 12 4.77 11.26 -5.17
C GLU A 12 3.57 10.34 -5.44
N LYS A 13 2.74 10.10 -4.41
CA LYS A 13 1.48 9.36 -4.48
C LYS A 13 0.40 10.07 -3.64
N ILE A 14 -0.81 10.15 -4.19
CA ILE A 14 -2.01 10.67 -3.49
C ILE A 14 -3.04 9.54 -3.45
N TYR A 15 -3.52 9.22 -2.26
CA TYR A 15 -4.56 8.21 -2.05
C TYR A 15 -5.86 8.86 -1.63
N LEU A 16 -6.95 8.44 -2.27
CA LEU A 16 -8.29 8.73 -1.76
C LEU A 16 -8.55 7.93 -0.49
N ASN A 17 -9.41 8.43 0.39
CA ASN A 17 -9.68 7.79 1.67
C ASN A 17 -10.35 6.41 1.49
N ASN A 18 -11.15 6.23 0.45
CA ASN A 18 -11.96 5.04 0.21
C ASN A 18 -11.96 4.72 -1.29
N THR A 19 -11.93 3.44 -1.64
CA THR A 19 -11.94 2.96 -3.03
C THR A 19 -13.18 3.38 -3.81
N ASN A 20 -14.33 3.54 -3.16
CA ASN A 20 -15.58 4.01 -3.78
C ASN A 20 -15.43 5.42 -4.32
N LEU A 21 -14.61 6.28 -3.70
CA LEU A 21 -14.34 7.62 -4.22
C LEU A 21 -13.59 7.55 -5.55
N SER A 22 -12.71 6.56 -5.73
CA SER A 22 -12.04 6.34 -7.00
C SER A 22 -13.04 5.99 -8.10
N TYR A 23 -14.04 5.17 -7.81
CA TYR A 23 -15.12 4.85 -8.75
C TYR A 23 -16.07 6.02 -9.02
N LEU A 24 -16.33 6.86 -8.03
CA LEU A 24 -17.19 8.03 -8.18
C LEU A 24 -16.55 9.11 -9.05
N LEU A 25 -15.24 9.32 -8.90
CA LEU A 25 -14.52 10.43 -9.53
C LEU A 25 -13.84 10.06 -10.85
N ALA A 26 -13.65 8.79 -11.14
CA ALA A 26 -12.99 8.38 -12.37
C ALA A 26 -13.94 8.51 -13.56
N GLU A 27 -13.46 9.17 -14.62
CA GLU A 27 -14.15 9.22 -15.92
C GLU A 27 -14.22 7.83 -16.58
N GLU A 28 -13.24 6.96 -16.24
CA GLU A 28 -13.13 5.59 -16.71
C GLU A 28 -13.02 4.60 -15.54
N THR A 29 -12.66 3.34 -15.83
CA THR A 29 -12.41 2.35 -14.79
C THR A 29 -11.17 2.73 -13.96
N PRO A 30 -11.25 2.81 -12.62
CA PRO A 30 -10.11 3.17 -11.78
C PRO A 30 -8.95 2.18 -11.90
N ASN A 31 -7.73 2.68 -11.70
CA ASN A 31 -6.53 1.84 -11.68
C ASN A 31 -6.59 0.81 -10.54
N GLN A 32 -6.54 -0.47 -10.91
CA GLN A 32 -6.62 -1.58 -9.96
C GLN A 32 -5.47 -1.62 -8.94
N GLY A 33 -4.26 -1.16 -9.31
CA GLY A 33 -3.15 -0.99 -8.37
C GLY A 33 -3.50 0.02 -7.29
N ASN A 34 -3.95 1.19 -7.69
CA ASN A 34 -4.36 2.25 -6.76
C ASN A 34 -5.51 1.78 -5.86
N LEU A 35 -6.50 1.05 -6.38
CA LEU A 35 -7.58 0.50 -5.56
C LEU A 35 -7.07 -0.42 -4.46
N ARG A 36 -6.11 -1.31 -4.76
CA ARG A 36 -5.52 -2.23 -3.77
C ARG A 36 -4.72 -1.49 -2.71
N GLU A 37 -3.88 -0.55 -3.13
CA GLU A 37 -3.08 0.27 -2.22
C GLU A 37 -3.97 1.14 -1.33
N THR A 38 -5.00 1.78 -1.91
CA THR A 38 -6.01 2.55 -1.16
C THR A 38 -6.77 1.68 -0.16
N PHE A 39 -7.22 0.49 -0.57
CA PHE A 39 -7.90 -0.43 0.34
C PHE A 39 -7.00 -0.81 1.51
N PHE A 40 -5.78 -1.28 1.23
CA PHE A 40 -4.80 -1.66 2.26
C PHE A 40 -4.55 -0.50 3.22
N LEU A 41 -4.21 0.68 2.69
CA LEU A 41 -3.96 1.89 3.48
C LEU A 41 -5.17 2.24 4.35
N ASN A 42 -6.38 2.15 3.80
CA ASN A 42 -7.61 2.43 4.54
C ASN A 42 -7.80 1.49 5.73
N GLN A 43 -7.47 0.19 5.59
CA GLN A 43 -7.63 -0.79 6.67
C GLN A 43 -6.57 -0.64 7.78
N VAL A 44 -5.34 -0.30 7.44
CA VAL A 44 -4.23 -0.31 8.41
C VAL A 44 -4.00 1.02 9.12
N LYS A 45 -4.35 2.15 8.49
CA LYS A 45 -3.99 3.49 9.02
C LYS A 45 -4.73 3.91 10.28
N SER A 46 -5.85 3.26 10.62
CA SER A 46 -6.59 3.50 11.86
C SER A 46 -5.85 2.93 13.08
N ILE A 47 -5.04 1.89 12.86
CA ILE A 47 -4.38 1.12 13.91
C ILE A 47 -2.87 1.41 13.95
N TYR A 48 -2.24 1.59 12.79
CA TYR A 48 -0.79 1.69 12.64
C TYR A 48 -0.35 3.03 12.07
N LYS A 49 0.87 3.47 12.43
CA LYS A 49 1.50 4.61 11.77
C LYS A 49 2.05 4.17 10.41
N VAL A 50 1.52 4.76 9.35
CA VAL A 50 1.91 4.44 7.97
C VAL A 50 2.86 5.49 7.41
N LYS A 51 3.94 5.06 6.76
CA LYS A 51 4.85 5.92 5.99
C LYS A 51 5.15 5.30 4.64
N ILE A 52 5.69 6.11 3.72
CA ILE A 52 6.23 5.64 2.44
C ILE A 52 7.72 5.32 2.63
N PRO A 53 8.15 4.06 2.45
CA PRO A 53 9.56 3.66 2.53
C PRO A 53 10.32 3.98 1.24
N LYS A 54 11.64 3.72 1.23
CA LYS A 54 12.46 3.79 0.00
C LYS A 54 12.21 2.61 -0.95
N SER A 55 11.75 1.49 -0.40
CA SER A 55 11.52 0.21 -1.06
C SER A 55 10.22 -0.38 -0.54
N GLY A 56 9.35 -0.83 -1.44
CA GLY A 56 7.97 -1.20 -1.10
C GLY A 56 6.99 -0.04 -1.20
N ASP A 57 5.72 -0.33 -0.95
CA ASP A 57 4.63 0.67 -1.00
C ASP A 57 4.40 1.36 0.36
N PHE A 58 4.44 0.59 1.46
CA PHE A 58 4.16 1.12 2.80
C PHE A 58 5.09 0.51 3.85
N VAL A 59 5.40 1.29 4.88
CA VAL A 59 5.98 0.80 6.14
C VAL A 59 5.04 1.10 7.30
N LEU A 60 4.75 0.08 8.12
CA LEU A 60 3.94 0.18 9.34
C LEU A 60 4.84 0.19 10.57
N ASP A 61 4.63 1.16 11.45
CA ASP A 61 5.36 1.35 12.71
C ASP A 61 6.89 1.21 12.57
N GLU A 62 7.42 1.67 11.42
CA GLU A 62 8.84 1.67 11.08
C GLU A 62 9.52 0.28 10.96
N ASN A 63 8.77 -0.81 11.13
CA ASN A 63 9.32 -2.16 11.29
C ASN A 63 8.87 -3.15 10.22
N PHE A 64 7.71 -2.94 9.59
CA PHE A 64 7.12 -3.89 8.65
C PHE A 64 6.91 -3.24 7.29
N ILE A 65 7.55 -3.78 6.26
CA ILE A 65 7.46 -3.26 4.89
C ILE A 65 6.45 -4.11 4.09
N PHE A 66 5.58 -3.42 3.36
CA PHE A 66 4.52 -4.05 2.59
C PHE A 66 4.59 -3.60 1.14
N GLU A 67 4.51 -4.60 0.26
CA GLU A 67 4.45 -4.43 -1.19
C GLU A 67 3.10 -4.94 -1.69
N ILE A 68 2.29 -4.07 -2.27
CA ILE A 68 0.90 -4.37 -2.62
C ILE A 68 0.81 -4.69 -4.12
N GLY A 69 0.02 -5.70 -4.48
CA GLY A 69 -0.24 -5.98 -5.88
C GLY A 69 -1.26 -7.08 -6.15
N GLY A 70 -1.36 -7.45 -7.42
CA GLY A 70 -2.21 -8.57 -7.84
C GLY A 70 -1.54 -9.93 -7.66
N LYS A 71 -2.22 -10.99 -8.08
CA LYS A 71 -1.78 -12.40 -7.97
C LYS A 71 -0.32 -12.65 -8.36
N LYS A 72 0.16 -11.99 -9.43
CA LYS A 72 1.51 -12.15 -9.99
C LYS A 72 2.59 -11.29 -9.31
N LYS A 73 2.24 -10.49 -8.30
CA LYS A 73 3.19 -9.64 -7.58
C LYS A 73 4.27 -10.50 -6.91
N THR A 74 5.52 -10.13 -7.13
CA THR A 74 6.72 -10.78 -6.58
C THR A 74 7.34 -9.90 -5.49
N SER A 75 8.25 -10.46 -4.70
CA SER A 75 8.99 -9.75 -3.65
C SER A 75 10.20 -8.97 -4.16
N ALA A 76 10.33 -8.76 -5.48
CA ALA A 76 11.54 -8.18 -6.09
C ALA A 76 11.89 -6.78 -5.52
N GLN A 77 10.89 -5.95 -5.22
CA GLN A 77 11.11 -4.60 -4.68
C GLN A 77 11.57 -4.60 -3.21
N ILE A 78 11.32 -5.69 -2.49
CA ILE A 78 11.52 -5.80 -1.05
C ILE A 78 12.44 -6.98 -0.67
N ILE A 79 13.21 -7.50 -1.64
CA ILE A 79 13.97 -8.74 -1.46
C ILE A 79 15.08 -8.64 -0.42
N ASN A 80 15.63 -7.43 -0.24
CA ASN A 80 16.70 -7.15 0.72
C ASN A 80 16.17 -6.56 2.03
N GLU A 81 14.85 -6.41 2.16
CA GLU A 81 14.23 -5.83 3.34
C GLU A 81 13.93 -6.90 4.38
N LYS A 82 14.20 -6.58 5.65
CA LYS A 82 13.79 -7.43 6.77
C LYS A 82 12.32 -7.15 7.09
N ASN A 83 11.61 -8.17 7.58
CA ASN A 83 10.20 -8.06 7.95
C ASN A 83 9.33 -7.51 6.81
N ALA A 84 9.58 -7.98 5.60
CA ALA A 84 8.90 -7.51 4.40
C ALA A 84 7.94 -8.54 3.81
N PHE A 85 6.76 -8.07 3.41
CA PHE A 85 5.63 -8.91 3.00
C PHE A 85 5.03 -8.43 1.68
N VAL A 86 4.65 -9.39 0.83
CA VAL A 86 3.87 -9.12 -0.38
C VAL A 86 2.40 -9.30 -0.06
N ILE A 87 1.63 -8.23 -0.15
CA ILE A 87 0.18 -8.28 -0.02
C ILE A 87 -0.42 -8.46 -1.42
N SER A 88 -1.08 -9.59 -1.64
CA SER A 88 -1.58 -9.96 -2.97
C SER A 88 -3.08 -10.12 -3.03
N ASP A 89 -3.66 -9.45 -3.99
CA ASP A 89 -5.04 -9.62 -4.42
C ASP A 89 -5.19 -10.84 -5.35
N ASN A 90 -6.41 -11.37 -5.48
CA ASN A 90 -6.76 -12.54 -6.29
C ASN A 90 -6.01 -13.82 -5.90
N ILE A 91 -5.76 -14.01 -4.61
CA ILE A 91 -5.30 -15.27 -4.02
C ILE A 91 -6.17 -15.65 -2.82
N LEU A 92 -6.45 -16.93 -2.67
CA LEU A 92 -7.22 -17.45 -1.52
C LEU A 92 -6.30 -17.74 -0.34
N ILE A 93 -5.15 -18.35 -0.58
CA ILE A 93 -4.23 -18.83 0.46
C ILE A 93 -2.89 -18.12 0.27
N GLY A 94 -2.34 -17.63 1.38
CA GLY A 94 -0.98 -17.08 1.47
C GLY A 94 0.07 -18.16 1.66
N ALA A 95 1.33 -17.84 1.37
CA ALA A 95 2.46 -18.71 1.63
C ALA A 95 3.70 -17.88 1.93
N TYR A 96 4.50 -18.29 2.91
CA TYR A 96 5.69 -17.56 3.37
C TYR A 96 5.32 -16.09 3.69
N ASN A 97 6.06 -15.13 3.12
CA ASN A 97 5.81 -13.70 3.32
C ASN A 97 4.76 -13.12 2.36
N LYS A 98 3.93 -13.95 1.71
CA LYS A 98 2.86 -13.50 0.82
C LYS A 98 1.50 -13.69 1.49
N ILE A 99 0.78 -12.59 1.70
CA ILE A 99 -0.46 -12.53 2.46
C ILE A 99 -1.61 -12.09 1.53
N PRO A 100 -2.77 -12.77 1.54
CA PRO A 100 -3.94 -12.34 0.78
C PRO A 100 -4.45 -10.97 1.24
N LEU A 101 -4.70 -10.06 0.29
CA LEU A 101 -5.17 -8.69 0.56
C LEU A 101 -6.49 -8.66 1.33
N TRP A 102 -7.40 -9.60 1.05
CA TRP A 102 -8.72 -9.64 1.66
C TRP A 102 -8.70 -9.86 3.17
N LEU A 103 -7.62 -10.42 3.74
CA LEU A 103 -7.49 -10.59 5.19
C LEU A 103 -7.45 -9.26 5.95
N PHE A 104 -6.99 -8.18 5.30
CA PHE A 104 -6.91 -6.87 5.93
C PHE A 104 -8.30 -6.25 6.15
N GLY A 105 -9.35 -6.74 5.49
CA GLY A 105 -10.73 -6.31 5.72
C GLY A 105 -11.31 -6.70 7.08
N PHE A 106 -10.58 -7.47 7.90
CA PHE A 106 -10.99 -7.87 9.25
C PHE A 106 -10.34 -7.04 10.36
N LEU A 107 -9.52 -6.04 10.03
CA LEU A 107 -8.77 -5.22 11.00
C LEU A 107 -9.61 -4.07 11.58
N TYR A 108 -10.82 -4.35 12.04
CA TYR A 108 -11.73 -3.35 12.63
C TYR A 108 -11.19 -2.70 13.90
#